data_AF-X1E4U1-F1
#
_entry.id   AF-X1E4U1-F1
#
_cell.length_a   1.000
_cell.length_b   1.000
_cell.length_c   1.000
_cell.angle_alpha   90.00
_cell.angle_beta   90.00
_cell.angle_gamma   90.00
#
_symmetry.space_group_name_H-M   'P 1'
#
loop_
_entity.id
_entity.type
_entity.pdbx_description
1 polymer ?
#
loop_
_entity_poly.entity_id
_entity_poly.type
_entity_poly.pdbx_seq_one_letter_code
_entity_poly.pdbx_strand_id
1 'polypeptide(L)'
;MSPVEDMIRVNAELSLFDSALAQKPQLIVVNKIDLPQVQARLAEIEVAFSSAGTIPIFVSAVTGEGVAGLMAETMEVLQSVAVEGGVSGKGPLKVFRPQPRSVGSRVHKEGNTFVVVAPELERIVIGMDVTSPVVRWQLKRQLSRMGVSKALERAGVKPGDRVRCGDFEWDW
;
A
#
# COMPACT_ATOMS: atom_id res chain seq x y z
N MET A 1 26.01 18.76 0.35
CA MET A 1 26.33 17.34 0.16
C MET A 1 26.77 17.14 -1.27
N SER A 2 27.76 16.28 -1.47
CA SER A 2 28.17 15.88 -2.82
C SER A 2 27.12 14.93 -3.42
N PRO A 3 26.81 15.01 -4.73
CA PRO A 3 25.89 14.07 -5.39
C PRO A 3 26.26 12.59 -5.17
N VAL A 4 27.56 12.29 -5.06
CA VAL A 4 28.05 10.93 -4.80
C VAL A 4 27.74 10.48 -3.36
N GLU A 5 27.85 11.38 -2.38
CA GLU A 5 27.47 11.08 -0.99
C GLU A 5 25.97 10.80 -0.88
N ASP A 6 25.16 11.56 -1.61
CA ASP A 6 23.71 11.37 -1.65
C ASP A 6 23.36 10.00 -2.24
N MET A 7 24.02 9.59 -3.33
CA MET A 7 23.86 8.25 -3.91
C MET A 7 24.22 7.15 -2.90
N ILE A 8 25.37 7.26 -2.22
CA ILE A 8 25.81 6.26 -1.24
C ILE A 8 24.81 6.16 -0.08
N ARG A 9 24.30 7.29 0.40
CA ARG A 9 23.29 7.33 1.46
C ARG A 9 21.99 6.64 1.02
N VAL A 10 21.48 6.97 -0.16
CA VAL A 10 20.26 6.33 -0.70
C VAL A 10 20.45 4.82 -0.84
N ASN A 11 21.62 4.36 -1.29
CA ASN A 11 21.92 2.93 -1.39
C ASN A 11 22.02 2.23 -0.03
N ALA A 12 22.55 2.91 0.99
CA ALA A 12 22.52 2.40 2.36
C ALA A 12 21.09 2.27 2.89
N GLU A 13 20.23 3.28 2.66
CA GLU A 13 18.81 3.24 3.04
C GLU A 13 18.06 2.10 2.35
N LEU A 14 18.29 1.91 1.04
CA LEU A 14 17.71 0.81 0.27
C LEU A 14 18.13 -0.56 0.85
N SER A 15 19.42 -0.73 1.17
CA SER A 15 19.94 -1.98 1.73
C SER A 15 19.39 -2.27 3.13
N LEU A 16 19.10 -1.24 3.93
CA LEU A 16 18.51 -1.38 5.26
C LEU A 16 17.02 -1.75 5.19
N PHE A 17 16.32 -1.28 4.15
CA PHE A 17 14.92 -1.62 3.93
C PHE A 17 14.76 -3.05 3.39
N ASP A 18 15.50 -3.40 2.33
CA ASP A 18 15.49 -4.73 1.72
C ASP A 18 16.80 -4.95 0.95
N SER A 19 17.60 -5.93 1.38
CA SER A 19 18.88 -6.25 0.75
C SER A 19 18.74 -6.67 -0.71
N ALA A 20 17.58 -7.18 -1.12
CA ALA A 20 17.31 -7.51 -2.52
C ALA A 20 17.22 -6.27 -3.42
N LEU A 21 16.88 -5.09 -2.88
CA LEU A 21 16.85 -3.84 -3.65
C LEU A 21 18.26 -3.33 -3.97
N ALA A 22 19.21 -3.52 -3.04
CA ALA A 22 20.60 -3.13 -3.24
C ALA A 22 21.32 -3.96 -4.31
N GLN A 23 20.82 -5.16 -4.62
CA GLN A 23 21.39 -6.05 -5.65
C GLN A 23 20.80 -5.83 -7.05
N LYS A 24 19.72 -5.06 -7.18
CA LYS A 24 19.13 -4.79 -8.49
C LYS A 24 20.07 -3.90 -9.30
N PRO A 25 20.20 -4.09 -10.62
CA PRO A 25 20.88 -3.13 -11.47
C PRO A 25 20.28 -1.73 -11.31
N GLN A 26 21.14 -0.73 -11.19
CA GLN A 26 20.76 0.67 -10.97
C GLN A 26 21.37 1.54 -12.05
N LEU A 27 20.61 2.55 -12.46
CA LEU A 27 21.08 3.65 -13.29
C LEU A 27 21.13 4.91 -12.46
N ILE A 28 22.26 5.62 -12.50
CA ILE A 28 22.42 6.89 -11.82
C ILE A 28 22.12 8.02 -12.79
N VAL A 29 21.20 8.89 -12.41
CA VAL A 29 20.70 9.97 -13.28
C VAL A 29 20.88 11.32 -12.59
N VAL A 30 21.71 12.18 -13.17
CA VAL A 30 21.88 13.56 -12.74
C VAL A 30 20.90 14.42 -13.51
N ASN A 31 19.87 14.90 -12.81
CA ASN A 31 18.81 15.73 -13.38
C ASN A 31 19.14 17.24 -13.23
N LYS A 32 18.42 18.07 -13.98
CA LYS A 32 18.45 19.53 -13.97
C LYS A 32 19.72 20.15 -14.59
N ILE A 33 20.26 19.53 -15.63
CA ILE A 33 21.42 20.07 -16.36
C ILE A 33 21.10 21.37 -17.14
N ASP A 34 19.83 21.76 -17.22
CA ASP A 34 19.40 23.07 -17.73
C ASP A 34 19.80 24.23 -16.81
N LEU A 35 20.11 23.95 -15.54
CA LEU A 35 20.47 24.97 -14.57
C LEU A 35 21.95 25.40 -14.75
N PRO A 36 22.26 26.70 -14.89
CA PRO A 36 23.63 27.18 -15.08
C PRO A 36 24.61 26.71 -13.99
N GLN A 37 24.14 26.64 -12.74
CA GLN A 37 24.94 26.16 -11.61
C GLN A 37 25.29 24.66 -11.70
N VAL A 38 24.48 23.87 -12.42
CA VAL A 38 24.76 22.45 -12.67
C VAL A 38 25.69 22.33 -13.87
N GLN A 39 25.44 23.09 -14.94
CA GLN A 39 26.31 23.10 -16.14
C GLN A 39 27.76 23.42 -15.81
N ALA A 40 27.99 24.44 -14.97
CA ALA A 40 29.32 24.83 -14.53
C ALA A 40 30.07 23.72 -13.77
N ARG A 41 29.36 22.70 -13.29
CA ARG A 41 29.90 21.61 -12.46
C ARG A 41 29.78 20.23 -13.12
N LEU A 42 29.35 20.13 -14.38
CA LEU A 42 29.14 18.84 -15.04
C LEU A 42 30.41 17.98 -15.04
N ALA A 43 31.55 18.55 -15.42
CA ALA A 43 32.82 17.83 -15.44
C ALA A 43 33.27 17.39 -14.03
N GLU A 44 33.05 18.22 -13.00
CA GLU A 44 33.32 17.87 -11.60
C GLU A 44 32.47 16.67 -11.16
N ILE A 45 31.17 16.72 -11.49
CA ILE A 45 30.21 15.67 -11.16
C ILE A 45 30.56 14.36 -11.88
N GLU A 46 30.88 14.42 -13.16
CA GLU A 46 31.28 13.27 -13.97
C GLU A 46 32.54 12.59 -13.40
N VAL A 47 33.57 13.37 -13.05
CA VAL A 47 34.80 12.85 -12.43
C VAL A 47 34.50 12.23 -11.06
N ALA A 48 33.63 12.85 -10.26
CA ALA A 48 33.28 12.34 -8.95
C ALA A 48 32.58 10.97 -9.03
N PHE A 49 31.60 10.81 -9.94
CA PHE A 49 30.93 9.53 -10.15
C PHE A 49 31.86 8.48 -10.77
N SER A 50 32.69 8.87 -11.74
CA SER A 50 33.67 7.97 -12.35
C SER A 50 34.67 7.43 -11.31
N SER A 51 35.10 8.28 -10.38
CA SER A 51 35.97 7.89 -9.26
C SER A 51 35.28 6.92 -8.28
N ALA A 52 33.95 6.99 -8.19
CA ALA A 52 33.12 6.05 -7.46
C ALA A 52 32.76 4.78 -8.27
N GLY A 53 33.30 4.62 -9.48
CA GLY A 53 33.09 3.45 -10.33
C GLY A 53 31.73 3.40 -11.01
N THR A 54 31.05 4.54 -11.18
CA THR A 54 29.73 4.62 -11.82
C THR A 54 29.71 5.70 -12.89
N ILE A 55 29.01 5.46 -14.00
CA ILE A 55 28.82 6.43 -15.07
C ILE A 55 27.41 7.02 -14.95
N PRO A 56 27.27 8.31 -14.64
CA PRO A 56 25.96 8.93 -14.51
C PRO A 56 25.40 9.32 -15.89
N ILE A 57 24.09 9.28 -16.03
CA ILE A 57 23.36 9.82 -17.18
C ILE A 57 22.90 11.23 -16.85
N PHE A 58 23.24 12.19 -17.70
CA PHE A 58 22.88 13.59 -17.52
C PHE A 58 21.57 13.90 -18.26
N VAL A 59 20.59 14.47 -17.57
CA VAL A 59 19.28 14.80 -18.15
C VAL A 59 18.75 16.15 -17.69
N SER A 60 17.90 16.75 -18.52
CA SER A 60 16.98 17.81 -18.11
C SER A 60 15.56 17.38 -18.39
N ALA A 61 14.78 17.20 -17.33
CA ALA A 61 13.36 16.93 -17.46
C ALA A 61 12.57 18.11 -18.06
N VAL A 62 13.11 19.34 -17.97
CA VAL A 62 12.44 20.56 -18.48
C VAL A 62 12.64 20.71 -19.98
N THR A 63 13.87 20.51 -20.47
CA THR A 63 14.18 20.65 -21.91
C THR A 63 13.97 19.34 -22.67
N GLY A 64 13.91 18.20 -21.96
CA GLY A 64 13.89 16.86 -22.55
C GLY A 64 15.28 16.33 -22.94
N GLU A 65 16.33 17.10 -22.68
CA GLU A 65 17.71 16.70 -22.97
C GLU A 65 18.09 15.43 -22.20
N GLY A 66 18.74 14.48 -22.88
CA GLY A 66 19.20 13.22 -22.29
C GLY A 66 18.11 12.19 -21.99
N VAL A 67 16.82 12.57 -22.00
CA VAL A 67 15.70 11.66 -21.64
C VAL A 67 15.60 10.48 -22.61
N ALA A 68 15.75 10.70 -23.91
CA ALA A 68 15.72 9.62 -24.89
C ALA A 68 16.84 8.59 -24.67
N GLY A 69 18.05 9.06 -24.33
CA GLY A 69 19.19 8.21 -23.99
C GLY A 69 18.94 7.41 -22.71
N LEU A 70 18.40 8.05 -21.67
CA LEU A 70 17.99 7.38 -20.43
C LEU A 70 16.99 6.25 -20.70
N MET A 71 16.00 6.48 -21.57
CA MET A 71 15.00 5.46 -21.90
C MET A 71 15.61 4.28 -22.67
N ALA A 72 16.55 4.54 -23.58
CA ALA A 72 17.27 3.49 -24.30
C ALA A 72 18.10 2.63 -23.34
N GLU A 73 18.91 3.27 -22.48
CA GLU A 73 19.72 2.57 -21.48
C GLU A 73 18.86 1.75 -20.51
N THR A 74 17.74 2.32 -20.06
CA THR A 74 16.79 1.60 -19.20
C THR A 74 16.25 0.34 -19.89
N MET A 75 15.97 0.42 -21.19
CA MET A 75 15.50 -0.73 -21.96
C MET A 75 16.60 -1.80 -22.07
N GLU A 76 17.86 -1.41 -22.29
CA GLU A 76 18.99 -2.35 -22.35
C GLU A 76 19.19 -3.07 -21.01
N VAL A 77 19.18 -2.34 -19.89
CA VAL A 77 19.27 -2.92 -18.54
C VAL A 77 18.10 -3.87 -18.25
N LEU A 78 16.88 -3.52 -18.67
CA LEU A 78 15.72 -4.40 -18.48
C LEU A 78 15.84 -5.70 -19.31
N GLN A 79 16.38 -5.60 -20.53
CA GLN A 79 16.59 -6.77 -21.38
C GLN A 79 17.67 -7.70 -20.80
N SER A 80 18.77 -7.17 -20.26
CA SER A 80 19.82 -8.00 -19.64
C SER A 80 19.27 -8.75 -18.42
N VAL A 81 18.50 -8.08 -17.56
CA VAL A 81 17.87 -8.71 -16.40
C VAL A 81 16.82 -9.76 -16.79
N ALA A 82 16.04 -9.52 -17.85
CA ALA A 82 15.04 -10.48 -18.32
C ALA A 82 15.66 -11.77 -18.88
N VAL A 83 16.88 -11.69 -19.42
CA VAL A 83 17.64 -12.84 -19.93
C VAL A 83 18.27 -13.63 -18.77
N GLU A 84 18.76 -12.96 -17.73
CA GLU A 84 19.38 -13.61 -16.55
C GLU A 84 18.33 -14.20 -15.59
N GLY A 85 17.22 -13.50 -15.40
CA GLY A 85 16.09 -13.93 -14.58
C GLY A 85 15.10 -14.78 -15.39
N GLY A 86 15.59 -15.88 -15.97
CA GLY A 86 14.83 -16.79 -16.84
C GLY A 86 13.38 -16.92 -16.38
N VAL A 87 12.47 -16.26 -17.11
CA VAL A 87 11.02 -16.16 -16.91
C VAL A 87 10.56 -16.83 -15.61
N SER A 88 10.85 -16.22 -14.46
CA SER A 88 10.22 -16.64 -13.23
C SER A 88 8.75 -16.30 -13.41
N GLY A 89 7.96 -17.36 -13.61
CA GLY A 89 6.61 -17.28 -14.13
C GLY A 89 5.83 -16.17 -13.43
N LYS A 90 4.96 -15.50 -14.20
CA LYS A 90 3.86 -14.73 -13.64
C LYS A 90 3.19 -15.64 -12.61
N GLY A 91 3.57 -15.52 -11.33
CA GLY A 91 2.82 -16.10 -10.23
C GLY A 91 1.37 -15.71 -10.47
N PRO A 92 0.42 -16.63 -10.30
CA PRO A 92 -0.94 -16.44 -10.81
C PRO A 92 -1.37 -15.03 -10.42
N LEU A 93 -1.62 -14.18 -11.44
CA LEU A 93 -2.08 -12.82 -11.25
C LEU A 93 -3.13 -12.91 -10.16
N LYS A 94 -2.86 -12.29 -9.01
CA LYS A 94 -3.80 -12.30 -7.89
C LYS A 94 -4.93 -11.37 -8.33
N VAL A 95 -5.80 -11.89 -9.20
CA VAL A 95 -6.92 -11.16 -9.77
C VAL A 95 -7.83 -10.90 -8.60
N PHE A 96 -7.71 -9.70 -8.03
CA PHE A 96 -8.62 -9.22 -7.01
C PHE A 96 -9.94 -8.92 -7.71
N ARG A 97 -10.78 -9.95 -7.85
CA ARG A 97 -12.17 -9.76 -8.26
C ARG A 97 -12.88 -9.21 -7.03
N PRO A 98 -13.33 -7.95 -7.03
CA PRO A 98 -14.22 -7.48 -5.98
C PRO A 98 -15.42 -8.41 -6.00
N GLN A 99 -15.61 -9.20 -4.94
CA GLN A 99 -16.85 -9.93 -4.80
C GLN A 99 -17.96 -8.88 -4.76
N PRO A 100 -19.11 -9.12 -5.41
CA PRO A 100 -20.29 -8.30 -5.20
C PRO A 100 -20.49 -8.09 -3.70
N ARG A 101 -20.95 -6.93 -3.27
CA ARG A 101 -21.48 -6.72 -1.90
C ARG A 101 -22.56 -7.79 -1.65
N SER A 102 -22.15 -8.93 -1.15
CA SER A 102 -22.99 -10.04 -0.71
C SER A 102 -22.73 -10.10 0.79
N VAL A 103 -23.69 -10.13 1.69
CA VAL A 103 -25.12 -10.45 1.64
C VAL A 103 -25.74 -9.59 2.74
N GLY A 104 -27.03 -9.24 2.64
CA GLY A 104 -27.74 -8.55 3.73
C GLY A 104 -27.55 -9.24 5.08
N SER A 105 -27.62 -8.45 6.16
CA SER A 105 -27.53 -8.96 7.53
C SER A 105 -28.59 -10.05 7.78
N ARG A 106 -28.16 -11.19 8.32
CA ARG A 106 -29.07 -12.25 8.77
C ARG A 106 -29.11 -12.26 10.29
N VAL A 107 -30.29 -12.43 10.85
CA VAL A 107 -30.51 -12.54 12.29
C VAL A 107 -31.27 -13.83 12.55
N HIS A 108 -30.79 -14.64 13.48
CA HIS A 108 -31.48 -15.81 13.97
C HIS A 108 -31.36 -15.88 15.50
N LYS A 109 -32.26 -16.62 16.15
CA LYS A 109 -32.27 -16.76 17.60
C LYS A 109 -31.68 -18.12 17.98
N GLU A 110 -30.65 -18.12 18.80
CA GLU A 110 -30.09 -19.32 19.43
C GLU A 110 -30.37 -19.25 20.93
N GLY A 111 -31.33 -20.06 21.41
CA GLY A 111 -31.73 -20.07 22.82
C GLY A 111 -32.25 -18.71 23.28
N ASN A 112 -31.49 -18.03 24.14
CA ASN A 112 -31.83 -16.70 24.68
C ASN A 112 -30.99 -15.55 24.07
N THR A 113 -30.24 -15.83 23.00
CA THR A 113 -29.35 -14.85 22.35
C THR A 113 -29.71 -14.69 20.88
N PHE A 114 -29.75 -13.45 20.40
CA PHE A 114 -29.93 -13.13 18.99
C PHE A 114 -28.58 -13.08 18.28
N VAL A 115 -28.37 -13.95 17.30
CA VAL A 115 -27.11 -14.03 16.54
C VAL A 115 -27.26 -13.29 15.23
N VAL A 116 -26.47 -12.24 15.07
CA VAL A 116 -26.33 -11.42 13.87
C VAL A 116 -25.15 -11.93 13.06
N VAL A 117 -25.40 -12.29 11.80
CA VAL A 117 -24.37 -12.62 10.82
C VAL A 117 -24.29 -11.45 9.84
N ALA A 118 -23.25 -10.63 10.00
CA ALA A 118 -23.04 -9.43 9.22
C ALA A 118 -21.52 -9.20 9.02
N PRO A 119 -20.94 -9.69 7.92
CA PRO A 119 -19.49 -9.64 7.69
C PRO A 119 -18.91 -8.22 7.74
N GLU A 120 -19.67 -7.21 7.31
CA GLU A 120 -19.24 -5.81 7.41
C GLU A 120 -19.24 -5.31 8.86
N LEU A 121 -20.18 -5.77 9.71
CA LEU A 121 -20.30 -5.35 11.11
C LEU A 121 -19.20 -6.01 11.94
N GLU A 122 -18.96 -7.30 11.72
CA GLU A 122 -17.87 -8.06 12.36
C GLU A 122 -16.53 -7.35 12.15
N ARG A 123 -16.25 -6.83 10.95
CA ARG A 123 -15.02 -6.06 10.67
C ARG A 123 -14.90 -4.75 11.46
N ILE A 124 -16.02 -4.10 11.75
CA ILE A 124 -16.04 -2.80 12.45
C ILE A 124 -15.87 -3.00 13.96
N VAL A 125 -16.44 -4.08 14.47
CA VAL A 125 -16.56 -4.32 15.91
C VAL A 125 -15.30 -4.98 16.50
N ILE A 126 -14.42 -5.55 15.67
CA ILE A 126 -13.09 -6.01 16.09
C ILE A 126 -12.31 -4.85 16.75
N GLY A 127 -12.08 -4.96 18.06
CA GLY A 127 -11.31 -3.99 18.85
C GLY A 127 -12.09 -2.85 19.49
N MET A 128 -13.42 -2.85 19.45
CA MET A 128 -14.25 -1.83 20.12
C MET A 128 -14.51 -2.17 21.60
N ASP A 129 -14.21 -1.24 22.51
CA ASP A 129 -14.64 -1.33 23.93
C ASP A 129 -16.03 -0.72 24.13
N VAL A 130 -17.04 -1.58 24.19
CA VAL A 130 -18.47 -1.21 24.28
C VAL A 130 -18.97 -0.95 25.69
N THR A 131 -18.07 -0.94 26.68
CA THR A 131 -18.40 -0.42 28.01
C THR A 131 -18.55 1.11 27.98
N SER A 132 -17.91 1.77 27.00
CA SER A 132 -18.01 3.22 26.81
C SER A 132 -19.39 3.65 26.24
N PRO A 133 -20.09 4.58 26.91
CA PRO A 133 -21.36 5.14 26.41
C PRO A 133 -21.25 5.75 25.00
N VAL A 134 -20.09 6.30 24.64
CA VAL A 134 -19.84 6.91 23.32
C VAL A 134 -19.77 5.84 22.23
N VAL A 135 -19.12 4.72 22.54
CA VAL A 135 -18.96 3.58 21.62
C VAL A 135 -20.31 2.89 21.37
N ARG A 136 -21.16 2.80 22.41
CA ARG A 136 -22.55 2.29 22.26
C ARG A 136 -23.39 3.12 21.31
N TRP A 137 -23.29 4.45 21.39
CA TRP A 137 -24.02 5.34 20.48
C TRP A 137 -23.53 5.21 19.02
N GLN A 138 -22.20 5.13 18.82
CA GLN A 138 -21.60 4.91 17.50
C GLN A 138 -22.02 3.57 16.90
N LEU A 139 -22.03 2.51 17.71
CA LEU A 139 -22.48 1.18 17.31
C LEU A 139 -23.96 1.21 16.87
N LYS A 140 -24.85 1.83 17.66
CA LYS A 140 -26.27 1.94 17.32
C LYS A 140 -26.52 2.69 16.00
N ARG A 141 -25.74 3.73 15.74
CA ARG A 141 -25.78 4.48 14.46
C ARG A 141 -25.33 3.59 13.29
N GLN A 142 -24.28 2.81 13.49
CA GLN A 142 -23.75 1.93 12.46
C GLN A 142 -24.69 0.75 12.15
N LEU A 143 -25.25 0.11 13.19
CA LEU A 143 -26.27 -0.94 13.06
C LEU A 143 -27.48 -0.46 12.26
N SER A 144 -27.93 0.78 12.49
CA SER A 144 -29.05 1.38 11.77
C SER A 144 -28.72 1.65 10.30
N ARG A 145 -27.53 2.19 10.01
CA ARG A 145 -27.06 2.45 8.64
C ARG A 145 -26.92 1.18 7.81
N MET A 146 -26.57 0.08 8.46
CA MET A 146 -26.38 -1.23 7.83
C MET A 146 -27.66 -2.08 7.78
N GLY A 147 -28.79 -1.55 8.27
CA GLY A 147 -30.07 -2.25 8.28
C GLY A 147 -30.16 -3.42 9.28
N VAL A 148 -29.15 -3.62 10.13
CA VAL A 148 -29.10 -4.67 11.15
C VAL A 148 -30.16 -4.42 12.23
N SER A 149 -30.38 -3.16 12.62
CA SER A 149 -31.41 -2.82 13.61
C SER A 149 -32.80 -3.29 13.19
N LYS A 150 -33.16 -3.06 11.91
CA LYS A 150 -34.45 -3.52 11.35
C LYS A 150 -34.54 -5.05 11.28
N ALA A 151 -33.42 -5.73 11.07
CA ALA A 151 -33.38 -7.19 11.05
C ALA A 151 -33.57 -7.78 12.47
N LEU A 152 -32.99 -7.14 13.49
CA LEU A 152 -33.17 -7.50 14.90
C LEU A 152 -34.61 -7.24 15.38
N GLU A 153 -35.19 -6.10 15.03
CA GLU A 153 -36.60 -5.79 15.32
C GLU A 153 -37.55 -6.81 14.68
N ARG A 154 -37.31 -7.20 13.42
CA ARG A 154 -38.08 -8.27 12.76
C ARG A 154 -37.90 -9.64 13.40
N ALA A 155 -36.75 -9.90 14.01
CA ALA A 155 -36.50 -11.12 14.77
C ALA A 155 -37.18 -11.10 16.15
N GLY A 156 -37.70 -9.95 16.59
CA GLY A 156 -38.46 -9.81 17.83
C GLY A 156 -37.59 -9.56 19.06
N VAL A 157 -36.42 -8.93 18.89
CA VAL A 157 -35.56 -8.52 20.01
C VAL A 157 -36.29 -7.53 20.92
N LYS A 158 -36.13 -7.69 22.24
CA LYS A 158 -36.68 -6.78 23.26
C LYS A 158 -35.55 -6.07 24.02
N PRO A 159 -35.83 -4.91 24.64
CA PRO A 159 -34.86 -4.25 25.50
C PRO A 159 -34.40 -5.19 26.62
N GLY A 160 -33.09 -5.42 26.72
CA GLY A 160 -32.49 -6.35 27.67
C GLY A 160 -32.25 -7.78 27.15
N ASP A 161 -32.61 -8.07 25.89
CA ASP A 161 -32.20 -9.33 25.24
C ASP A 161 -30.73 -9.26 24.81
N ARG A 162 -30.03 -10.40 24.88
CA ARG A 162 -28.63 -10.49 24.47
C ARG A 162 -28.51 -10.66 22.96
N VAL A 163 -27.60 -9.91 22.35
CA VAL A 163 -27.28 -9.96 20.92
C VAL A 163 -25.80 -10.29 20.75
N ARG A 164 -25.50 -11.19 19.81
CA ARG A 164 -24.14 -11.63 19.46
C ARG A 164 -23.86 -11.39 17.98
N CYS A 165 -22.67 -10.90 17.64
CA CYS A 165 -22.18 -10.77 16.27
C CYS A 165 -20.71 -11.21 16.21
N GLY A 166 -20.40 -12.36 15.61
CA GLY A 166 -19.07 -12.95 15.73
C GLY A 166 -18.71 -13.24 17.20
N ASP A 167 -17.53 -12.79 17.63
CA ASP A 167 -17.05 -12.91 19.03
C ASP A 167 -17.59 -11.81 19.97
N PHE A 168 -18.45 -10.93 19.47
CA PHE A 168 -18.93 -9.76 20.18
C PHE A 168 -20.34 -9.94 20.74
N GLU A 169 -20.58 -9.61 22.02
CA GLU A 169 -21.88 -9.71 22.70
C GLU A 169 -22.28 -8.38 23.37
N TRP A 170 -23.57 -8.02 23.30
CA TRP A 170 -24.15 -6.85 23.99
C TRP A 170 -25.63 -7.04 24.32
N ASP A 171 -26.17 -6.20 25.21
CA ASP A 171 -27.61 -6.16 25.52
C ASP A 171 -28.32 -5.11 24.65
N TRP A 172 -29.47 -5.47 24.07
CA TRP A 172 -30.26 -4.62 23.15
C TRP A 172 -30.98 -3.45 23.83
#